data_AF-A0A972BPT2-F1
#
_entry.id   AF-A0A972BPT2-F1
#
_cell.length_a   1.000
_cell.length_b   1.000
_cell.length_c   1.000
_cell.angle_alpha   90.00
_cell.angle_beta   90.00
_cell.angle_gamma   90.00
#
_symmetry.space_group_name_H-M   'P 1'
#
loop_
_entity.id
_entity.type
_entity.pdbx_description
1 polymer ?
#
loop_
_entity_poly.entity_id
_entity_poly.type
_entity_poly.pdbx_seq_one_letter_code
_entity_poly.pdbx_strand_id
1 'polypeptide(L)'
;MRYLLCCVLLFLVSPAWAEAQCSSDSVQILSSQLAAGLVDTLQVRLDRTQPVASTSFVDLHHLDQSSAIGRILGELSSNAFASYGYTMIEARLRVDSVSIQDGVGELALSRSLRLIPGKVPAQAILTGNYARIGNALHVSARLIDAQSHAVLATATCRLRLSPDTLALLSPDPAPKAPEPTAAITLLRLTSKADVRIIQHQLKSLGLYGGKIDGIWGRKSRAALATFRKVHGLGDSSAWDEATQRTLIGS
;
A
#
# COMPACT_ATOMS: atom_id res chain seq x y z
N MET A 1 18.27 53.65 61.86
CA MET A 1 17.89 52.30 62.35
C MET A 1 16.44 52.05 61.97
N ARG A 2 16.16 50.83 61.46
CA ARG A 2 14.85 50.22 61.14
C ARG A 2 14.37 50.37 59.68
N TYR A 3 14.77 49.35 58.92
CA TYR A 3 14.22 48.91 57.64
C TYR A 3 12.72 48.63 57.76
N LEU A 4 11.92 49.21 56.85
CA LEU A 4 10.54 48.80 56.62
C LEU A 4 10.55 47.70 55.56
N LEU A 5 10.20 46.49 56.00
CA LEU A 5 10.13 45.26 55.23
C LEU A 5 8.99 45.36 54.20
N CYS A 6 9.30 45.61 52.93
CA CYS A 6 8.33 45.51 51.85
C CYS A 6 8.35 44.06 51.32
N CYS A 7 7.41 43.24 51.78
CA CYS A 7 7.16 41.91 51.22
C CYS A 7 6.64 42.04 49.78
N VAL A 8 7.55 42.01 48.81
CA VAL A 8 7.21 41.78 47.42
C VAL A 8 6.87 40.30 47.27
N LEU A 9 5.56 39.98 47.31
CA LEU A 9 5.03 38.70 46.86
C LEU A 9 5.23 38.61 45.34
N LEU A 10 6.39 38.10 44.93
CA LEU A 10 6.62 37.57 43.60
C LEU A 10 5.70 36.35 43.42
N PHE A 11 4.50 36.59 42.88
CA PHE A 11 3.74 35.54 42.21
C PHE A 11 4.61 35.06 41.03
N LEU A 12 5.34 33.96 41.25
CA LEU A 12 5.86 33.12 40.19
C LEU A 12 4.65 32.54 39.45
N VAL A 13 4.13 33.30 38.48
CA VAL A 13 3.29 32.74 37.43
C VAL A 13 4.23 31.91 36.58
N SER A 14 4.46 30.67 36.99
CA SER A 14 5.06 29.67 36.12
C SER A 14 4.22 29.65 34.85
N PRO A 15 4.78 29.91 33.66
CA PRO A 15 4.05 29.65 32.43
C PRO A 15 3.90 28.14 32.36
N ALA A 16 2.78 27.64 32.88
CA ALA A 16 2.33 26.27 32.69
C ALA A 16 1.83 26.12 31.24
N TRP A 17 2.74 26.31 30.28
CA TRP A 17 2.54 25.83 28.92
C TRP A 17 2.97 24.37 28.98
N ALA A 18 2.22 23.58 29.74
CA ALA A 18 2.13 22.17 29.45
C ALA A 18 1.48 22.16 28.06
N GLU A 19 2.29 22.03 27.01
CA GLU A 19 1.80 21.67 25.69
C GLU A 19 0.85 20.50 25.93
N ALA A 20 -0.46 20.74 25.77
CA ALA A 20 -1.46 19.70 25.88
C ALA A 20 -1.17 18.74 24.73
N GLN A 21 -0.28 17.79 24.98
CA GLN A 21 0.28 17.03 23.89
C GLN A 21 -0.81 16.09 23.42
N CYS A 22 -1.26 16.35 22.19
CA CYS A 22 -2.37 15.69 21.55
C CYS A 22 -2.31 14.17 21.81
N SER A 23 -3.37 13.64 22.41
CA SER A 23 -3.55 12.22 22.72
C SER A 23 -4.99 11.85 22.42
N SER A 24 -5.19 10.77 21.65
CA SER A 24 -6.52 10.29 21.25
C SER A 24 -6.54 8.77 21.17
N ASP A 25 -7.73 8.20 21.37
CA ASP A 25 -8.01 6.77 21.16
C ASP A 25 -8.69 6.52 19.79
N SER A 26 -9.06 7.61 19.09
CA SER A 26 -9.69 7.59 17.78
C SER A 26 -8.75 8.15 16.71
N VAL A 27 -8.55 7.38 15.65
CA VAL A 27 -7.76 7.75 14.48
C VAL A 27 -8.35 9.00 13.79
N GLN A 28 -9.68 9.12 13.77
CA GLN A 28 -10.36 10.27 13.16
C GLN A 28 -10.13 11.55 13.95
N ILE A 29 -10.32 11.52 15.28
CA ILE A 29 -10.07 12.68 16.15
C ILE A 29 -8.60 13.09 16.06
N LEU A 30 -7.69 12.12 16.09
CA LEU A 30 -6.26 12.37 15.94
C LEU A 30 -5.92 13.06 14.62
N SER A 31 -6.51 12.60 13.50
CA SER A 31 -6.27 13.19 12.18
C SER A 31 -6.79 14.62 12.09
N SER A 32 -7.94 14.91 12.70
CA SER A 32 -8.46 16.29 12.83
C SER A 32 -7.54 17.18 13.68
N GLN A 33 -7.00 16.65 14.78
CA GLN A 33 -6.05 17.39 15.64
C GLN A 33 -4.70 17.63 14.95
N LEU A 34 -4.22 16.68 14.13
CA LEU A 34 -3.05 16.89 13.29
C LEU A 34 -3.28 18.00 12.27
N ALA A 35 -4.42 18.00 11.57
CA ALA A 35 -4.76 19.06 10.63
C ALA A 35 -4.86 20.43 11.31
N ALA A 36 -5.52 20.51 12.47
CA ALA A 36 -5.59 21.73 13.28
C ALA A 36 -4.18 22.23 13.65
N GLY A 37 -3.33 21.36 14.17
CA GLY A 37 -1.95 21.72 14.53
C GLY A 37 -1.11 22.16 13.33
N LEU A 38 -1.33 21.58 12.14
CA LEU A 38 -0.66 22.04 10.92
C LEU A 38 -1.13 23.43 10.51
N VAL A 39 -2.41 23.75 10.67
CA VAL A 39 -2.94 25.08 10.39
C VAL A 39 -2.41 26.11 11.39
N ASP A 40 -2.36 25.75 12.67
CA ASP A 40 -1.91 26.64 13.75
C ASP A 40 -0.41 26.95 13.68
N THR A 41 0.40 25.99 13.21
CA THR A 41 1.87 26.13 13.12
C THR A 41 2.37 26.58 11.75
N LEU A 42 1.45 26.84 10.81
CA LEU A 42 1.81 27.18 9.44
C LEU A 42 2.54 28.53 9.38
N GLN A 43 3.82 28.48 9.01
CA GLN A 43 4.70 29.65 9.03
C GLN A 43 4.48 30.61 7.85
N VAL A 44 3.87 30.12 6.77
CA VAL A 44 3.65 30.87 5.52
C VAL A 44 2.21 30.72 5.04
N ARG A 45 1.63 31.78 4.48
CA ARG A 45 0.29 31.70 3.91
C ARG A 45 0.33 30.94 2.59
N LEU A 46 -0.37 29.81 2.54
CA LEU A 46 -0.59 29.07 1.30
C LEU A 46 -1.78 29.64 0.52
N ASP A 47 -1.70 29.58 -0.81
CA ASP A 47 -2.82 29.91 -1.70
C ASP A 47 -3.80 28.74 -1.72
N ARG A 48 -5.01 28.94 -1.20
CA ARG A 48 -6.02 27.86 -1.08
C ARG A 48 -6.51 27.30 -2.43
N THR A 49 -6.30 28.03 -3.52
CA THR A 49 -6.65 27.58 -4.88
C THR A 49 -5.56 26.71 -5.50
N GLN A 50 -4.33 26.80 -5.00
CA GLN A 50 -3.21 25.98 -5.46
C GLN A 50 -3.23 24.61 -4.76
N PRO A 51 -3.02 23.49 -5.47
CA PRO A 51 -3.12 22.18 -4.86
C PRO A 51 -2.06 21.92 -3.78
N VAL A 52 -2.44 21.15 -2.77
CA VAL A 52 -1.55 20.49 -1.81
C VAL A 52 -1.64 18.99 -2.06
N ALA A 53 -0.49 18.36 -2.31
CA ALA A 53 -0.44 16.93 -2.52
C ALA A 53 -0.45 16.19 -1.19
N SER A 54 -1.20 15.10 -1.07
CA SER A 54 -1.13 14.22 0.11
C SER A 54 -0.41 12.90 -0.22
N THR A 55 0.30 12.38 0.78
CA THR A 55 0.96 11.06 0.73
C THR A 55 0.52 10.21 1.92
N SER A 56 0.57 8.89 1.78
CA SER A 56 0.39 7.98 2.91
C SER A 56 1.48 8.17 3.96
N PHE A 57 1.13 8.01 5.24
CA PHE A 57 2.10 8.09 6.31
C PHE A 57 2.91 6.79 6.37
N VAL A 58 4.18 6.90 6.74
CA VAL A 58 5.13 5.77 6.74
C VAL A 58 5.57 5.41 8.16
N ASP A 59 5.91 4.14 8.38
CA ASP A 59 6.56 3.74 9.63
C ASP A 59 7.96 4.37 9.67
N LEU A 60 8.30 5.05 10.76
CA LEU A 60 9.61 5.66 10.97
C LEU A 60 10.73 4.62 10.94
N HIS A 61 10.45 3.36 11.27
CA HIS A 61 11.42 2.25 11.20
C HIS A 61 11.48 1.58 9.82
N HIS A 62 10.46 1.74 8.98
CA HIS A 62 10.33 1.12 7.66
C HIS A 62 9.79 2.12 6.64
N LEU A 63 10.67 3.02 6.18
CA LEU A 63 10.30 4.16 5.33
C LEU A 63 9.88 3.77 3.90
N ASP A 64 10.14 2.52 3.49
CA ASP A 64 9.82 1.97 2.17
C ASP A 64 8.38 1.43 2.07
N GLN A 65 7.68 1.27 3.19
CA GLN A 65 6.37 0.62 3.25
C GLN A 65 5.39 1.41 4.13
N SER A 66 4.16 1.58 3.63
CA SER A 66 3.05 2.15 4.40
C SER A 66 2.08 1.04 4.79
N SER A 67 1.78 0.93 6.07
CA SER A 67 0.77 0.01 6.60
C SER A 67 -0.66 0.47 6.31
N ALA A 68 -1.65 -0.36 6.64
CA ALA A 68 -3.05 0.05 6.56
C ALA A 68 -3.32 1.30 7.42
N ILE A 69 -2.75 1.38 8.64
CA ILE A 69 -2.90 2.57 9.48
C ILE A 69 -2.25 3.80 8.83
N GLY A 70 -1.11 3.65 8.17
CA GLY A 70 -0.40 4.76 7.53
C GLY A 70 -1.19 5.38 6.38
N ARG A 71 -1.85 4.54 5.58
CA ARG A 71 -2.75 4.99 4.51
C ARG A 71 -3.98 5.69 5.07
N ILE A 72 -4.62 5.12 6.10
CA ILE A 72 -5.79 5.71 6.76
C ILE A 72 -5.43 7.06 7.38
N LEU A 73 -4.30 7.17 8.08
CA LEU A 73 -3.83 8.43 8.67
C LEU A 73 -3.60 9.51 7.62
N GLY A 74 -2.95 9.16 6.50
CA GLY A 74 -2.74 10.10 5.39
C GLY A 74 -4.05 10.58 4.77
N GLU A 75 -4.99 9.66 4.53
CA GLU A 75 -6.31 9.94 3.98
C GLU A 75 -7.13 10.85 4.90
N LEU A 76 -7.28 10.46 6.17
CA LEU A 76 -8.08 11.22 7.13
C LEU A 76 -7.44 12.58 7.46
N SER A 77 -6.12 12.66 7.53
CA SER A 77 -5.42 13.95 7.75
C SER A 77 -5.57 14.87 6.54
N SER A 78 -5.51 14.32 5.32
CA SER A 78 -5.78 15.05 4.08
C SER A 78 -7.22 15.59 4.05
N ASN A 79 -8.20 14.75 4.37
CA ASN A 79 -9.62 15.13 4.42
C ASN A 79 -9.89 16.19 5.50
N ALA A 80 -9.28 16.05 6.67
CA ALA A 80 -9.36 17.05 7.73
C ALA A 80 -8.71 18.38 7.30
N PHE A 81 -7.54 18.34 6.67
CA PHE A 81 -6.88 19.55 6.17
C PHE A 81 -7.68 20.23 5.05
N ALA A 82 -8.31 19.46 4.16
CA ALA A 82 -9.23 19.98 3.14
C ALA A 82 -10.42 20.73 3.76
N SER A 83 -10.92 20.28 4.92
CA SER A 83 -12.02 20.95 5.65
C SER A 83 -11.67 22.37 6.12
N TYR A 84 -10.38 22.69 6.26
CA TYR A 84 -9.90 24.05 6.51
C TYR A 84 -9.86 24.93 5.25
N GLY A 85 -10.22 24.38 4.08
CA GLY A 85 -10.34 25.09 2.81
C GLY A 85 -9.10 25.02 1.91
N TYR A 86 -8.22 24.03 2.09
CA TYR A 86 -7.10 23.77 1.18
C TYR A 86 -7.51 22.80 0.07
N THR A 87 -7.11 23.10 -1.16
CA THR A 87 -7.35 22.21 -2.31
C THR A 87 -6.39 21.02 -2.24
N MET A 88 -6.91 19.82 -2.03
CA MET A 88 -6.10 18.60 -1.92
C MET A 88 -6.08 17.80 -3.23
N ILE A 89 -4.92 17.23 -3.57
CA ILE A 89 -4.78 16.21 -4.61
C ILE A 89 -4.00 15.02 -4.05
N GLU A 90 -4.33 13.81 -4.48
CA GLU A 90 -3.47 12.66 -4.17
C GLU A 90 -2.20 12.73 -5.01
N ALA A 91 -1.02 12.58 -4.37
CA ALA A 91 0.23 12.45 -5.11
C ALA A 91 0.28 11.18 -5.99
N ARG A 92 -0.65 10.24 -5.77
CA ARG A 92 -0.76 8.95 -6.46
C ARG A 92 -1.58 9.08 -7.75
N LEU A 93 -1.10 9.90 -8.68
CA LEU A 93 -1.70 9.98 -10.01
C LEU A 93 -1.30 8.75 -10.84
N ARG A 94 -2.29 7.99 -11.29
CA ARG A 94 -2.18 6.97 -12.34
C ARG A 94 -1.51 7.62 -13.55
N VAL A 95 -0.32 7.15 -13.91
CA VAL A 95 0.11 7.25 -15.29
C VAL A 95 -0.77 6.27 -16.06
N ASP A 96 -1.67 6.79 -16.87
CA ASP A 96 -2.34 5.98 -17.87
C ASP A 96 -1.28 5.32 -18.76
N SER A 97 -1.17 4.01 -18.65
CA SER A 97 -0.88 3.18 -19.80
C SER A 97 -2.10 2.29 -20.07
N VAL A 98 -3.27 2.91 -20.23
CA VAL A 98 -4.19 2.42 -21.26
C VAL A 98 -3.60 2.90 -22.58
N SER A 99 -2.62 2.15 -23.08
CA SER A 99 -2.35 2.11 -24.51
C SER A 99 -2.93 0.79 -24.97
N ILE A 100 -4.20 0.82 -25.39
CA ILE A 100 -4.68 -0.16 -26.35
C ILE A 100 -4.06 0.30 -27.66
N GLN A 101 -2.90 -0.27 -28.00
CA GLN A 101 -2.49 -0.36 -29.38
C GLN A 101 -2.96 -1.73 -29.86
N ASP A 102 -3.89 -1.68 -30.81
CA ASP A 102 -4.37 -2.85 -31.51
C ASP A 102 -3.19 -3.61 -32.14
N GLY A 103 -3.01 -4.85 -31.70
CA GLY A 103 -2.06 -5.79 -32.30
C GLY A 103 -0.62 -5.59 -31.85
N VAL A 104 0.06 -6.71 -31.61
CA VAL A 104 1.45 -6.84 -31.12
C VAL A 104 1.56 -6.79 -29.60
N GLY A 105 1.27 -7.95 -29.01
CA GLY A 105 1.72 -8.26 -27.66
C GLY A 105 3.23 -8.42 -27.64
N GLU A 106 3.94 -7.42 -27.14
CA GLU A 106 5.31 -7.55 -26.65
C GLU A 106 5.53 -6.56 -25.49
N LEU A 107 5.75 -7.14 -24.31
CA LEU A 107 6.45 -6.63 -23.12
C LEU A 107 6.94 -5.17 -23.13
N ALA A 108 6.37 -4.34 -22.24
CA ALA A 108 7.04 -3.17 -21.69
C ALA A 108 7.06 -3.25 -20.15
N LEU A 109 7.99 -4.08 -19.64
CA LEU A 109 8.43 -3.96 -18.26
C LEU A 109 9.09 -2.58 -18.08
N SER A 110 8.50 -1.72 -17.25
CA SER A 110 9.28 -0.70 -16.55
C SER A 110 9.03 -0.81 -15.06
N ARG A 111 9.57 -1.89 -14.49
CA ARG A 111 10.11 -1.85 -13.14
C ARG A 111 11.34 -0.96 -13.22
N SER A 112 11.25 0.23 -12.62
CA SER A 112 12.26 1.30 -12.53
C SER A 112 11.95 2.52 -13.38
N LEU A 113 10.92 3.26 -13.00
CA LEU A 113 11.00 4.72 -13.04
C LEU A 113 10.59 5.24 -11.66
N ARG A 114 11.54 5.18 -10.73
CA ARG A 114 11.69 6.26 -9.76
C ARG A 114 12.14 7.47 -10.57
N LEU A 115 11.17 8.13 -11.17
CA LEU A 115 11.26 9.49 -11.67
C LEU A 115 9.97 10.14 -11.19
N ILE A 116 10.09 11.30 -10.55
CA ILE A 116 9.06 12.33 -10.67
C ILE A 116 9.56 13.21 -11.82
N PRO A 117 9.36 12.89 -13.12
CA PRO A 117 9.66 13.84 -14.17
C PRO A 117 8.36 14.56 -14.51
N GLY A 118 8.15 15.69 -13.86
CA GLY A 118 7.04 16.60 -14.16
C GLY A 118 6.09 16.77 -12.98
N LYS A 119 6.41 17.78 -12.15
CA LYS A 119 5.46 18.63 -11.41
C LYS A 119 4.15 17.93 -11.04
N VAL A 120 4.11 17.22 -9.91
CA VAL A 120 2.84 17.22 -9.16
C VAL A 120 2.50 18.71 -9.00
N PRO A 121 1.40 19.23 -9.56
CA PRO A 121 1.12 20.66 -9.62
C PRO A 121 0.64 21.12 -8.24
N ALA A 122 1.48 20.94 -7.24
CA ALA A 122 1.21 21.25 -5.85
C ALA A 122 2.21 22.27 -5.36
N GLN A 123 1.73 23.21 -4.55
CA GLN A 123 2.58 24.17 -3.83
C GLN A 123 3.25 23.52 -2.61
N ALA A 124 2.60 22.52 -2.02
CA ALA A 124 3.07 21.83 -0.82
C ALA A 124 2.65 20.36 -0.80
N ILE A 125 3.31 19.59 0.05
CA ILE A 125 3.08 18.16 0.26
C ILE A 125 2.75 17.93 1.73
N LEU A 126 1.56 17.40 2.00
CA LEU A 126 1.17 16.83 3.29
C LEU A 126 1.69 15.40 3.38
N THR A 127 2.64 15.19 4.29
CA THR A 127 3.22 13.88 4.57
C THR A 127 3.29 13.63 6.06
N GLY A 128 3.60 12.40 6.45
CA GLY A 128 3.74 12.07 7.86
C GLY A 128 4.45 10.75 8.09
N ASN A 129 4.86 10.56 9.33
CA ASN A 129 5.40 9.31 9.80
C ASN A 129 4.77 8.93 11.13
N TYR A 130 4.93 7.66 11.51
CA TYR A 130 4.53 7.19 12.81
C TYR A 130 5.56 6.23 13.39
N ALA A 131 5.64 6.16 14.72
CA ALA A 131 6.46 5.21 15.45
C ALA A 131 5.68 4.63 16.62
N ARG A 132 5.76 3.30 16.80
CA ARG A 132 5.17 2.64 17.97
C ARG A 132 6.12 2.76 19.16
N ILE A 133 5.64 3.35 20.26
CA ILE A 133 6.35 3.45 21.53
C ILE A 133 5.41 2.94 22.63
N GLY A 134 5.74 1.79 23.22
CA GLY A 134 4.86 1.11 24.17
C GLY A 134 3.49 0.76 23.57
N ASN A 135 2.42 1.23 24.20
CA ASN A 135 1.04 1.06 23.73
C ASN A 135 0.48 2.29 22.99
N ALA A 136 1.35 3.13 22.45
CA ALA A 136 0.95 4.28 21.67
C ALA A 136 1.69 4.35 20.33
N LEU A 137 1.00 4.83 19.31
CA LEU A 137 1.60 5.33 18.09
C LEU A 137 1.83 6.82 18.21
N HIS A 138 3.07 7.24 18.09
CA HIS A 138 3.42 8.64 17.93
C HIS A 138 3.36 8.97 16.45
N VAL A 139 2.48 9.88 16.07
CA VAL A 139 2.25 10.29 14.68
C VAL A 139 2.74 11.72 14.50
N SER A 140 3.53 11.98 13.48
CA SER A 140 3.95 13.32 13.07
C SER A 140 3.48 13.58 11.65
N ALA A 141 2.76 14.69 11.47
CA ALA A 141 2.41 15.23 10.17
C ALA A 141 3.28 16.46 9.88
N ARG A 142 3.59 16.66 8.61
CA ARG A 142 4.38 17.80 8.11
C ARG A 142 3.79 18.30 6.81
N LEU A 143 3.80 19.61 6.66
CA LEU A 143 3.55 20.26 5.39
C LEU A 143 4.88 20.76 4.84
N ILE A 144 5.26 20.29 3.67
CA ILE A 144 6.57 20.56 3.05
C ILE A 144 6.35 21.33 1.77
N ASP A 145 7.03 22.45 1.57
CA ASP A 145 7.00 23.19 0.32
C ASP A 145 7.51 22.33 -0.84
N ALA A 146 6.76 22.27 -1.93
CA ALA A 146 7.04 21.35 -3.02
C ALA A 146 8.27 21.75 -3.86
N GLN A 147 8.70 23.01 -3.79
CA GLN A 147 9.80 23.54 -4.61
C GLN A 147 11.11 23.64 -3.81
N SER A 148 11.04 24.21 -2.62
CA SER A 148 12.17 24.46 -1.73
C SER A 148 12.43 23.32 -0.75
N HIS A 149 11.49 22.38 -0.61
CA HIS A 149 11.53 21.30 0.38
C HIS A 149 11.57 21.79 1.85
N ALA A 150 11.27 23.07 2.10
CA ALA A 150 11.20 23.63 3.44
C ALA A 150 10.00 23.05 4.20
N VAL A 151 10.16 22.79 5.50
CA VAL A 151 9.04 22.41 6.38
C VAL A 151 8.27 23.68 6.72
N LEU A 152 7.02 23.76 6.27
CA LEU A 152 6.14 24.91 6.46
C LEU A 152 5.32 24.82 7.75
N ALA A 153 4.97 23.60 8.16
CA ALA A 153 4.18 23.33 9.36
C ALA A 153 4.48 21.91 9.89
N THR A 154 4.25 21.71 11.18
CA THR A 154 4.31 20.37 11.78
C THR A 154 3.27 20.20 12.87
N ALA A 155 2.71 18.99 12.96
CA ALA A 155 1.85 18.59 14.05
C ALA A 155 2.25 17.21 14.54
N THR A 156 2.12 16.98 15.85
CA THR A 156 2.39 15.68 16.47
C THR A 156 1.25 15.28 17.38
N CYS A 157 0.87 14.01 17.34
CA CYS A 157 -0.16 13.46 18.22
C CYS A 157 0.16 12.01 18.60
N ARG A 158 -0.41 11.56 19.73
CA ARG A 158 -0.32 10.18 20.20
C ARG A 158 -1.66 9.47 20.01
N LEU A 159 -1.65 8.36 19.27
CA LEU A 159 -2.76 7.43 19.18
C LEU A 159 -2.56 6.32 20.21
N ARG A 160 -3.51 6.12 21.13
CA ARG A 160 -3.47 4.91 21.98
C ARG A 160 -3.90 3.71 21.16
N LEU A 161 -3.14 2.63 21.26
CA LEU A 161 -3.40 1.43 20.48
C LEU A 161 -4.46 0.56 21.16
N SER A 162 -5.52 0.26 20.39
CA SER A 162 -6.45 -0.84 20.60
C SER A 162 -6.01 -2.08 19.78
N PRO A 163 -6.53 -3.29 20.07
CA PRO A 163 -6.26 -4.48 19.25
C PRO A 163 -6.53 -4.28 17.76
N ASP A 164 -7.59 -3.56 17.41
CA ASP A 164 -7.95 -3.27 16.02
C ASP A 164 -6.91 -2.37 15.35
N THR A 165 -6.52 -1.27 16.00
CA THR A 165 -5.48 -0.37 15.47
C THR A 165 -4.11 -1.05 15.40
N LEU A 166 -3.85 -2.01 16.29
CA LEU A 166 -2.63 -2.78 16.30
C LEU A 166 -2.55 -3.72 15.09
N ALA A 167 -3.66 -4.36 14.71
CA ALA A 167 -3.73 -5.21 13.52
C ALA A 167 -3.38 -4.44 12.24
N LEU A 168 -3.75 -3.15 12.19
CA LEU A 168 -3.50 -2.26 11.07
C LEU A 168 -2.04 -1.77 10.96
N LEU A 169 -1.18 -2.02 11.96
CA LEU A 169 0.25 -1.69 11.90
C LEU A 169 1.04 -2.60 10.96
N SER A 170 0.54 -3.82 10.75
CA SER A 170 1.18 -4.74 9.83
C SER A 170 1.24 -4.07 8.45
N PRO A 171 2.40 -4.05 7.78
CA PRO A 171 2.42 -3.68 6.38
C PRO A 171 1.38 -4.57 5.69
N ASP A 172 0.44 -3.94 4.98
CA ASP A 172 -0.47 -4.67 4.12
C ASP A 172 0.43 -5.56 3.26
N PRO A 173 0.18 -6.89 3.13
CA PRO A 173 0.89 -7.68 2.14
C PRO A 173 0.85 -6.85 0.86
N ALA A 174 2.03 -6.36 0.43
CA ALA A 174 2.13 -5.52 -0.77
C ALA A 174 1.23 -6.17 -1.80
N PRO A 175 0.35 -5.44 -2.53
CA PRO A 175 -0.43 -6.05 -3.59
C PRO A 175 0.59 -6.84 -4.38
N LYS A 176 0.55 -8.18 -4.29
CA LYS A 176 1.61 -9.01 -4.84
C LYS A 176 1.67 -8.54 -6.28
N ALA A 177 2.73 -7.81 -6.64
CA ALA A 177 2.83 -7.17 -7.95
C ALA A 177 2.42 -8.26 -8.92
N PRO A 178 1.27 -8.11 -9.63
CA PRO A 178 0.37 -9.21 -9.99
C PRO A 178 1.26 -10.40 -10.21
N GLU A 179 1.31 -11.33 -9.23
CA GLU A 179 2.28 -12.45 -9.25
C GLU A 179 2.40 -12.79 -10.70
N PRO A 180 3.57 -12.60 -11.37
CA PRO A 180 3.61 -12.67 -12.82
C PRO A 180 2.82 -13.91 -13.12
N THR A 181 1.63 -13.77 -13.73
CA THR A 181 0.76 -14.89 -14.02
C THR A 181 1.64 -15.65 -14.95
N ALA A 182 2.42 -16.58 -14.39
CA ALA A 182 3.77 -16.83 -14.86
C ALA A 182 3.50 -17.47 -16.17
N ALA A 183 3.62 -16.71 -17.28
CA ALA A 183 2.82 -16.94 -18.48
C ALA A 183 2.86 -18.44 -18.70
N ILE A 184 1.74 -19.13 -18.36
CA ILE A 184 1.87 -20.55 -18.01
C ILE A 184 2.32 -21.17 -19.29
N THR A 185 3.59 -21.58 -19.32
CA THR A 185 4.15 -22.12 -20.53
C THR A 185 3.44 -23.44 -20.68
N LEU A 186 2.47 -23.45 -21.59
CA LEU A 186 1.62 -24.59 -21.76
C LEU A 186 2.53 -25.74 -22.16
N LEU A 187 2.57 -26.79 -21.34
CA LEU A 187 3.26 -28.03 -21.63
C LEU A 187 2.80 -28.50 -23.00
N ARG A 188 3.74 -28.74 -23.90
CA ARG A 188 3.39 -29.06 -25.28
C ARG A 188 3.17 -30.55 -25.40
N LEU A 189 1.99 -30.95 -25.88
CA LEU A 189 1.70 -32.36 -26.18
C LEU A 189 2.59 -32.94 -27.31
N THR A 190 3.33 -32.07 -28.01
CA THR A 190 4.34 -32.43 -29.02
C THR A 190 5.74 -32.63 -28.42
N SER A 191 6.01 -32.17 -27.20
CA SER A 191 7.28 -32.37 -26.49
C SER A 191 7.23 -33.66 -25.68
N LYS A 192 8.18 -34.57 -25.96
CA LYS A 192 8.28 -35.84 -25.23
C LYS A 192 8.54 -35.64 -23.73
N ALA A 193 9.25 -34.58 -23.34
CA ALA A 193 9.53 -34.27 -21.94
C ALA A 193 8.25 -33.82 -21.22
N ASP A 194 7.52 -32.89 -21.84
CA ASP A 194 6.28 -32.33 -21.32
C ASP A 194 5.18 -33.40 -21.21
N VAL A 195 5.07 -34.26 -22.23
CA VAL A 195 4.13 -35.39 -22.20
C VAL A 195 4.43 -36.35 -21.06
N ARG A 196 5.70 -36.58 -20.70
CA ARG A 196 6.05 -37.43 -19.55
C ARG A 196 5.58 -36.81 -18.25
N ILE A 197 5.69 -35.48 -18.11
CA ILE A 197 5.19 -34.75 -16.93
C ILE A 197 3.68 -34.93 -16.82
N ILE A 198 2.94 -34.71 -17.91
CA ILE A 198 1.48 -34.88 -17.94
C ILE A 198 1.07 -36.33 -17.64
N GLN A 199 1.72 -37.31 -18.27
CA GLN A 199 1.46 -38.73 -18.03
C GLN A 199 1.75 -39.13 -16.58
N HIS A 200 2.80 -38.56 -15.97
CA HIS A 200 3.12 -38.81 -14.57
C HIS A 200 2.01 -38.29 -13.65
N GLN A 201 1.51 -37.08 -13.89
CA GLN A 201 0.42 -36.51 -13.09
C GLN A 201 -0.91 -37.23 -13.30
N LEU A 202 -1.27 -37.58 -14.52
CA LEU A 202 -2.46 -38.39 -14.76
C LEU A 202 -2.34 -39.79 -14.11
N LYS A 203 -1.11 -40.30 -13.93
CA LYS A 203 -0.86 -41.59 -13.28
C LYS A 203 -0.90 -41.50 -11.76
N SER A 204 -0.37 -40.43 -11.15
CA SER A 204 -0.48 -40.21 -9.69
C SER A 204 -1.94 -40.06 -9.25
N LEU A 205 -2.78 -39.47 -10.11
CA LEU A 205 -4.23 -39.39 -9.91
C LEU A 205 -4.97 -40.72 -10.19
N GLY A 206 -4.26 -41.78 -10.57
CA GLY A 206 -4.86 -43.09 -10.88
C GLY A 206 -5.62 -43.15 -12.21
N LEU A 207 -5.59 -42.09 -13.02
CA LEU A 207 -6.33 -41.98 -14.28
C LEU A 207 -5.56 -42.55 -15.49
N TYR A 208 -4.24 -42.72 -15.39
CA TYR A 208 -3.39 -43.22 -16.46
C TYR A 208 -2.70 -44.55 -16.12
N GLY A 209 -3.20 -45.66 -16.67
CA GLY A 209 -2.64 -47.01 -16.50
C GLY A 209 -1.50 -47.38 -17.47
N GLY A 210 -1.01 -46.43 -18.28
CA GLY A 210 0.05 -46.67 -19.27
C GLY A 210 1.48 -46.60 -18.71
N LYS A 211 2.46 -46.88 -19.57
CA LYS A 211 3.87 -46.59 -19.29
C LYS A 211 4.11 -45.10 -19.58
N ILE A 212 4.89 -44.43 -18.72
CA ILE A 212 5.29 -43.02 -18.93
C ILE A 212 6.39 -43.02 -20.00
N ASP A 213 6.00 -43.02 -21.27
CA ASP A 213 6.89 -43.13 -22.43
C ASP A 213 7.16 -41.77 -23.10
N GLY A 214 6.31 -40.77 -22.86
CA GLY A 214 6.34 -39.48 -23.51
C GLY A 214 5.58 -39.42 -24.83
N ILE A 215 4.70 -40.38 -25.11
CA ILE A 215 3.91 -40.46 -26.34
C ILE A 215 2.45 -40.07 -26.05
N TRP A 216 1.95 -39.05 -26.76
CA TRP A 216 0.55 -38.62 -26.63
C TRP A 216 -0.44 -39.51 -27.41
N GLY A 217 -0.61 -40.74 -26.93
CA GLY A 217 -1.42 -41.78 -27.55
C GLY A 217 -2.89 -41.83 -27.10
N ARG A 218 -3.61 -42.88 -27.52
CA ARG A 218 -5.03 -43.12 -27.17
C ARG A 218 -5.26 -43.19 -25.65
N LYS A 219 -4.36 -43.85 -24.90
CA LYS A 219 -4.44 -43.97 -23.44
C LYS A 219 -4.27 -42.60 -22.73
N SER A 220 -3.36 -41.75 -23.21
CA SER A 220 -3.12 -40.42 -22.63
C SER A 220 -4.31 -39.48 -22.86
N ARG A 221 -4.89 -39.53 -24.07
CA ARG A 221 -6.12 -38.79 -24.41
C ARG A 221 -7.33 -39.24 -23.60
N ALA A 222 -7.50 -40.55 -23.40
CA ALA A 222 -8.58 -41.08 -22.57
C ALA A 222 -8.45 -40.63 -21.10
N ALA A 223 -7.24 -40.73 -20.53
CA ALA A 223 -6.97 -40.26 -19.17
C ALA A 223 -7.22 -38.75 -19.00
N LEU A 224 -6.82 -37.93 -20.00
CA LEU A 224 -7.09 -36.49 -19.99
C LEU A 224 -8.60 -36.17 -20.04
N ALA A 225 -9.34 -36.88 -20.89
CA ALA A 225 -10.79 -36.69 -21.00
C ALA A 225 -11.49 -37.06 -19.68
N THR A 226 -11.10 -38.17 -19.04
CA THR A 226 -11.61 -38.54 -17.71
C THR A 226 -11.26 -37.50 -16.66
N PHE A 227 -10.02 -37.01 -16.65
CA PHE A 227 -9.58 -35.94 -15.75
C PHE A 227 -10.46 -34.69 -15.91
N ARG A 228 -10.61 -34.19 -17.14
CA ARG A 228 -11.42 -33.00 -17.41
C ARG A 228 -12.88 -33.19 -16.99
N LYS A 229 -13.45 -34.37 -17.21
CA LYS A 229 -14.82 -34.71 -16.78
C LYS A 229 -14.96 -34.71 -15.25
N VAL A 230 -14.04 -35.36 -14.54
CA VAL A 230 -14.05 -35.43 -13.06
C VAL A 230 -13.91 -34.04 -12.44
N HIS A 231 -13.14 -33.15 -13.08
CA HIS A 231 -12.88 -31.78 -12.61
C HIS A 231 -13.81 -30.71 -13.22
N GLY A 232 -14.89 -31.10 -13.91
CA GLY A 232 -15.89 -30.15 -14.42
C GLY A 232 -15.43 -29.25 -15.57
N LEU A 233 -14.35 -29.62 -16.27
CA LEU A 233 -13.74 -28.85 -17.37
C LEU A 233 -14.35 -29.17 -18.75
N GLY A 234 -15.43 -29.93 -18.80
CA GLY A 234 -16.11 -30.38 -20.02
C GLY A 234 -15.41 -31.55 -20.74
N ASP A 235 -16.07 -32.09 -21.77
CA ASP A 235 -15.64 -33.33 -22.47
C ASP A 235 -14.64 -33.08 -23.62
N SER A 236 -14.15 -31.85 -23.76
CA SER A 236 -13.17 -31.50 -24.79
C SER A 236 -11.84 -32.22 -24.54
N SER A 237 -11.20 -32.71 -25.60
CA SER A 237 -9.84 -33.27 -25.54
C SER A 237 -8.74 -32.21 -25.68
N ALA A 238 -9.11 -30.93 -25.62
CA ALA A 238 -8.17 -29.82 -25.69
C ALA A 238 -7.20 -29.83 -24.50
N TRP A 239 -5.95 -29.51 -24.77
CA TRP A 239 -5.00 -29.15 -23.74
C TRP A 239 -4.93 -27.62 -23.71
N ASP A 240 -5.50 -27.03 -22.66
CA ASP A 240 -5.65 -25.59 -22.46
C ASP A 240 -5.13 -25.17 -21.09
N GLU A 241 -5.02 -23.86 -20.86
CA GLU A 241 -4.47 -23.31 -19.63
C GLU A 241 -5.26 -23.75 -18.39
N ALA A 242 -6.59 -23.83 -18.50
CA ALA A 242 -7.45 -24.29 -17.41
C ALA A 242 -7.13 -25.73 -17.01
N THR A 243 -6.94 -26.61 -18.00
CA THR A 243 -6.59 -28.02 -17.77
C THR A 243 -5.20 -28.18 -17.19
N GLN A 244 -4.22 -27.42 -17.69
CA GLN A 244 -2.86 -27.47 -17.16
C GLN A 244 -2.79 -26.95 -15.72
N ARG A 245 -3.49 -25.85 -15.41
CA ARG A 245 -3.59 -25.32 -14.04
C ARG A 245 -4.18 -26.35 -13.09
N THR A 246 -5.29 -26.97 -13.47
CA THR A 246 -5.95 -27.95 -12.60
C THR A 246 -5.13 -29.23 -12.42
N LEU A 247 -4.37 -29.65 -13.44
CA LEU A 247 -3.58 -30.89 -13.39
C LEU A 247 -2.21 -30.73 -12.70
N ILE A 248 -1.59 -29.56 -12.80
CA ILE A 248 -0.23 -29.30 -12.27
C ILE A 248 -0.27 -28.46 -10.99
N GLY A 249 -1.31 -27.64 -10.78
CA GLY A 249 -1.46 -26.78 -9.62
C GLY A 249 -2.01 -27.46 -8.36
N SER A 250 -2.35 -28.75 -8.44
CA SER A 250 -2.79 -29.60 -7.33
C SER A 250 -1.66 -30.50 -6.84
#